data_AF-A0A424PQE3-F1
#
_entry.id   AF-A0A424PQE3-F1
#
_cell.length_a   1.000
_cell.length_b   1.000
_cell.length_c   1.000
_cell.angle_alpha   90.00
_cell.angle_beta   90.00
_cell.angle_gamma   90.00
#
_symmetry.space_group_name_H-M   'P 1'
#
loop_
_entity.id
_entity.type
_entity.pdbx_description
1 polymer ?
#
loop_
_entity_poly.entity_id
_entity_poly.type
_entity_poly.pdbx_seq_one_letter_code
_entity_poly.pdbx_strand_id
1 'polypeptide(L)'
;MKKQILSVQLFAFGLFLIAGCSTEEQDSNIPTQIEQPSIVETPQYSLNVTTSEGGTVSTDGGTYDEGTAITITATPDEGYEFTGWEGVDSEEASLTITLNEDQTLNALFSPVVSLFTITVTAAEGGSVSTAGGTFEEGTEIEITATPEQGYEFSGWVGNDSVETTLSITLSSALTLQALFEEIQTYTLTVSSVLGGSVSTQGGEFPEGTTVSITAMPEEGYQFDGWDGNDSLETTITVTMTSDLELTPLFTVIVSEEDNSPEVSDSGPVYWQGTTLSFVKEDNADPTVEINQDRLTSTVWITRGNGGGQIYNAAVSENADKVNSPVGTEWAIGTLDDVSSLSFGPFRATVSKPKNVVGKNLVVHLIKDDVYLSLKFTSWSGGKKGGFSYERSTP
;
A
#
# COMPACT_ATOMS: atom_id res chain seq x y z
N MET A 1 -8.57 53.23 -37.18
CA MET A 1 -8.95 54.66 -37.11
C MET A 1 -8.19 55.42 -38.19
N LYS A 2 -8.90 56.19 -39.05
CA LYS A 2 -8.52 57.33 -39.94
C LYS A 2 -7.02 57.49 -40.30
N LYS A 3 -6.60 57.64 -41.56
CA LYS A 3 -7.04 58.67 -42.53
C LYS A 3 -6.40 58.43 -43.92
N GLN A 4 -7.21 58.47 -44.98
CA GLN A 4 -6.81 58.75 -46.37
C GLN A 4 -6.53 60.26 -46.55
N ILE A 5 -5.57 60.63 -47.41
CA ILE A 5 -5.63 61.88 -48.22
C ILE A 5 -5.08 61.58 -49.63
N LEU A 6 -5.83 62.07 -50.61
CA LEU A 6 -5.76 61.88 -52.05
C LEU A 6 -5.01 63.05 -52.74
N SER A 7 -4.32 62.71 -53.83
CA SER A 7 -3.95 63.44 -55.06
C SER A 7 -4.35 64.91 -55.24
N VAL A 8 -3.48 65.70 -55.92
CA VAL A 8 -3.75 66.50 -57.14
C VAL A 8 -2.49 67.30 -57.51
N GLN A 9 -1.99 67.19 -58.75
CA GLN A 9 -1.64 68.38 -59.54
C GLN A 9 -1.53 68.08 -61.05
N LEU A 10 -2.21 68.95 -61.79
CA LEU A 10 -2.50 68.99 -63.22
C LEU A 10 -1.70 70.17 -63.80
N PHE A 11 -1.03 70.02 -64.95
CA PHE A 11 -0.71 71.16 -65.81
C PHE A 11 -0.71 70.76 -67.29
N ALA A 12 -1.37 71.59 -68.08
CA ALA A 12 -1.74 71.38 -69.47
C ALA A 12 -0.96 72.28 -70.43
N PHE A 13 -0.75 71.75 -71.65
CA PHE A 13 -0.73 72.37 -72.98
C PHE A 13 0.13 73.61 -73.29
N GLY A 14 0.90 73.49 -74.38
CA GLY A 14 1.48 74.63 -75.10
C GLY A 14 2.05 74.22 -76.45
N LEU A 15 1.19 74.10 -77.46
CA LEU A 15 1.53 73.98 -78.88
C LEU A 15 1.74 75.39 -79.47
N PHE A 16 2.86 75.65 -80.13
CA PHE A 16 3.01 76.81 -81.02
C PHE A 16 3.82 76.45 -82.27
N LEU A 17 3.14 76.47 -83.41
CA LEU A 17 3.75 76.49 -84.75
C LEU A 17 4.39 77.87 -84.99
N ILE A 18 5.56 77.90 -85.60
CA ILE A 18 6.00 79.04 -86.40
C ILE A 18 6.64 78.48 -87.69
N ALA A 19 5.99 78.77 -88.82
CA ALA A 19 6.58 78.64 -90.15
C ALA A 19 7.32 79.94 -90.48
N GLY A 20 8.58 79.82 -90.87
CA GLY A 20 9.41 80.93 -91.36
C GLY A 20 10.20 80.46 -92.58
N CYS A 21 9.86 81.03 -93.73
CA CYS A 21 10.42 80.80 -95.05
C CYS A 21 11.71 81.63 -95.26
N SER A 22 12.65 81.14 -96.07
CA SER A 22 13.39 81.90 -97.12
C SER A 22 14.90 81.55 -97.25
N THR A 23 15.24 81.06 -98.47
CA THR A 23 16.43 81.28 -99.32
C THR A 23 17.85 80.76 -98.94
N GLU A 24 18.35 79.85 -99.81
CA GLU A 24 19.66 79.78 -100.53
C GLU A 24 20.92 80.31 -99.81
N GLU A 25 22.08 79.64 -99.75
CA GLU A 25 22.83 78.87 -100.76
C GLU A 25 23.66 77.71 -100.14
N GLN A 26 24.18 76.85 -101.02
CA GLN A 26 24.94 75.64 -100.72
C GLN A 26 26.25 75.86 -99.95
N ASP A 27 26.54 74.98 -99.00
CA ASP A 27 27.87 74.38 -98.91
C ASP A 27 27.74 72.89 -98.52
N SER A 28 28.43 72.07 -99.29
CA SER A 28 28.43 70.61 -99.23
C SER A 28 29.27 70.11 -98.05
N ASN A 29 28.60 69.62 -97.01
CA ASN A 29 29.18 68.66 -96.07
C ASN A 29 28.08 67.68 -95.62
N ILE A 30 28.16 66.44 -96.10
CA ILE A 30 27.34 65.33 -95.61
C ILE A 30 27.79 65.06 -94.17
N PRO A 31 26.95 65.25 -93.13
CA PRO A 31 27.30 64.76 -91.82
C PRO A 31 27.06 63.25 -91.81
N THR A 32 28.12 62.52 -91.53
CA THR A 32 28.11 61.12 -91.09
C THR A 32 26.98 60.93 -90.08
N GLN A 33 26.01 60.08 -90.39
CA GLN A 33 25.00 59.65 -89.43
C GLN A 33 25.73 58.79 -88.38
N ILE A 34 25.96 59.36 -87.20
CA ILE A 34 26.45 58.60 -86.05
C ILE A 34 25.30 57.67 -85.64
N GLU A 35 25.43 56.37 -85.91
CA GLU A 35 24.55 55.38 -85.31
C GLU A 35 24.67 55.51 -83.79
N GLN A 36 23.54 55.75 -83.11
CA GLN A 36 23.46 55.57 -81.67
C GLN A 36 23.85 54.13 -81.35
N PRO A 37 24.73 53.88 -80.36
CA PRO A 37 24.95 52.52 -79.89
C PRO A 37 23.63 51.94 -79.38
N SER A 38 23.21 50.82 -79.96
CA SER A 38 22.13 49.99 -79.45
C SER A 38 22.55 49.48 -78.07
N ILE A 39 21.89 49.96 -77.03
CA ILE A 39 22.04 49.42 -75.68
C ILE A 39 21.41 48.03 -75.71
N VAL A 40 22.23 46.99 -75.64
CA VAL A 40 21.75 45.62 -75.41
C VAL A 40 21.48 45.52 -73.92
N GLU A 41 20.22 45.69 -73.52
CA GLU A 41 19.83 45.44 -72.13
C GLU A 41 19.83 43.94 -71.88
N THR A 42 20.52 43.52 -70.82
CA THR A 42 20.49 42.16 -70.31
C THR A 42 19.16 41.92 -69.61
N PRO A 43 18.47 40.80 -69.85
CA PRO A 43 17.23 40.48 -69.12
C PRO A 43 17.54 40.39 -67.63
N GLN A 44 16.58 40.81 -66.82
CA GLN A 44 16.68 40.78 -65.36
C GLN A 44 15.61 39.87 -64.76
N TYR A 45 15.96 39.19 -63.68
CA TYR A 45 15.09 38.28 -62.95
C TYR A 45 15.04 38.66 -61.47
N SER A 46 13.92 38.35 -60.83
CA SER A 46 13.66 38.57 -59.42
C SER A 46 13.95 37.32 -58.60
N LEU A 47 14.68 37.51 -57.50
CA LEU A 47 14.84 36.54 -56.44
C LEU A 47 14.07 37.04 -55.22
N ASN A 48 13.21 36.21 -54.65
CA ASN A 48 12.57 36.45 -53.37
C ASN A 48 12.97 35.35 -52.38
N VAL A 49 13.60 35.71 -51.26
CA VAL A 49 14.03 34.75 -50.25
C VAL A 49 13.28 35.03 -48.95
N THR A 50 12.63 34.00 -48.41
CA THR A 50 11.92 34.07 -47.14
C THR A 50 12.44 33.03 -46.16
N THR A 51 12.00 33.12 -44.90
CA THR A 51 12.29 32.12 -43.87
C THR A 51 11.03 31.68 -43.17
N SER A 52 11.03 30.42 -42.73
CA SER A 52 10.17 29.97 -41.64
C SER A 52 10.67 30.51 -40.30
N GLU A 53 9.90 30.29 -39.23
CA GLU A 53 10.28 30.68 -37.86
C GLU A 53 11.54 29.93 -37.39
N GLY A 54 12.44 30.62 -36.68
CA GLY A 54 13.62 30.00 -36.07
C GLY A 54 14.92 30.11 -36.86
N GLY A 55 15.01 31.09 -37.77
CA GLY A 55 16.27 31.41 -38.41
C GLY A 55 16.18 32.62 -39.34
N THR A 56 17.32 32.94 -39.92
CA THR A 56 17.51 34.09 -40.81
C THR A 56 18.21 33.69 -42.10
N VAL A 57 18.12 34.54 -43.12
CA VAL A 57 18.84 34.40 -44.38
C VAL A 57 19.72 35.62 -44.63
N SER A 58 20.81 35.42 -45.38
CA SER A 58 21.79 36.48 -45.66
C SER A 58 21.27 37.59 -46.59
N THR A 59 20.12 37.39 -47.25
CA THR A 59 19.48 38.37 -48.14
C THR A 59 18.00 38.03 -48.33
N ASP A 60 17.14 39.04 -48.48
CA ASP A 60 15.71 38.87 -48.84
C ASP A 60 15.52 38.73 -50.37
N GLY A 61 16.60 38.83 -51.15
CA GLY A 61 16.60 38.77 -52.60
C GLY A 61 16.70 40.16 -53.27
N GLY A 62 16.14 40.30 -54.47
CA GLY A 62 16.28 41.50 -55.30
C GLY A 62 16.15 41.20 -56.81
N THR A 63 16.48 42.19 -57.64
CA THR A 63 16.51 42.04 -59.10
C THR A 63 17.95 41.98 -59.58
N TYR A 64 18.27 41.00 -60.43
CA TYR A 64 19.63 40.71 -60.89
C TYR A 64 19.63 40.46 -62.41
N ASP A 65 20.75 40.77 -63.06
CA ASP A 65 20.97 40.42 -64.46
C ASP A 65 21.01 38.88 -64.64
N GLU A 66 20.50 38.39 -65.77
CA GLU A 66 20.54 36.96 -66.14
C GLU A 66 21.95 36.37 -65.99
N GLY A 67 22.04 35.17 -65.41
CA GLY A 67 23.29 34.45 -65.19
C GLY A 67 24.07 34.90 -63.95
N THR A 68 23.54 35.84 -63.16
CA THR A 68 24.17 36.23 -61.89
C THR A 68 24.18 35.06 -60.92
N ALA A 69 25.37 34.72 -60.40
CA ALA A 69 25.52 33.74 -59.32
C ALA A 69 25.35 34.42 -57.96
N ILE A 70 24.44 33.91 -57.13
CA ILE A 70 24.06 34.48 -55.83
C ILE A 70 24.26 33.40 -54.76
N THR A 71 25.03 33.72 -53.73
CA THR A 71 25.18 32.86 -52.55
C THR A 71 24.24 33.33 -51.44
N ILE A 72 23.46 32.40 -50.92
CA ILE A 72 22.45 32.62 -49.88
C ILE A 72 22.80 31.67 -48.72
N THR A 73 22.89 32.21 -47.51
CA THR A 73 23.17 31.42 -46.31
C THR A 73 22.01 31.51 -45.34
N ALA A 74 21.45 30.36 -44.96
CA ALA A 74 20.51 30.20 -43.87
C ALA A 74 21.27 30.03 -42.55
N THR A 75 20.91 30.81 -41.53
CA THR A 75 21.50 30.73 -40.18
C THR A 75 20.37 30.43 -39.19
N PRO A 76 20.35 29.23 -38.58
CA PRO A 76 19.38 28.91 -37.52
C PRO A 76 19.57 29.81 -36.31
N ASP A 77 18.46 30.17 -35.67
CA ASP A 77 18.49 30.81 -34.36
C ASP A 77 18.81 29.78 -33.26
N GLU A 78 19.13 30.25 -32.04
CA GLU A 78 19.38 29.37 -30.90
C GLU A 78 18.17 28.46 -30.62
N GLY A 79 18.40 27.15 -30.51
CA GLY A 79 17.34 26.15 -30.31
C GLY A 79 16.65 25.68 -31.59
N TYR A 80 17.14 26.08 -32.77
CA TYR A 80 16.64 25.63 -34.07
C TYR A 80 17.75 25.02 -34.94
N GLU A 81 17.34 24.17 -35.87
CA GLU A 81 18.20 23.62 -36.92
C GLU A 81 17.65 23.94 -38.31
N PHE A 82 18.54 24.06 -39.29
CA PHE A 82 18.17 24.21 -40.69
C PHE A 82 17.75 22.85 -41.26
N THR A 83 16.57 22.77 -41.86
CA THR A 83 16.02 21.51 -42.38
C THR A 83 15.99 21.44 -43.90
N GLY A 84 16.26 22.54 -44.61
CA GLY A 84 16.36 22.56 -46.06
C GLY A 84 15.82 23.84 -46.70
N TRP A 85 15.94 23.90 -48.03
CA TRP A 85 15.33 24.95 -48.83
C TRP A 85 14.07 24.44 -49.54
N GLU A 86 13.02 25.25 -49.58
CA GLU A 86 11.91 25.07 -50.52
C GLU A 86 12.15 25.94 -51.76
N GLY A 87 11.80 25.43 -52.95
CA GLY A 87 12.05 26.09 -54.24
C GLY A 87 13.39 25.70 -54.91
N VAL A 88 14.17 24.84 -54.25
CA VAL A 88 15.40 24.23 -54.79
C VAL A 88 15.69 22.94 -54.01
N ASP A 89 16.26 21.94 -54.68
CA ASP A 89 16.65 20.68 -54.05
C ASP A 89 18.06 20.81 -53.45
N SER A 90 18.15 21.33 -52.23
CA SER A 90 19.40 21.48 -51.51
C SER A 90 19.21 21.36 -50.00
N GLU A 91 20.06 20.53 -49.37
CA GLU A 91 20.13 20.35 -47.91
C GLU A 91 21.25 21.18 -47.28
N GLU A 92 22.05 21.90 -48.09
CA GLU A 92 23.14 22.74 -47.60
C GLU A 92 22.61 24.10 -47.15
N ALA A 93 22.92 24.49 -45.91
CA ALA A 93 22.52 25.80 -45.37
C ALA A 93 23.11 26.97 -46.17
N SER A 94 24.23 26.76 -46.86
CA SER A 94 24.81 27.71 -47.81
C SER A 94 24.60 27.23 -49.25
N LEU A 95 23.72 27.92 -49.97
CA LEU A 95 23.36 27.60 -51.34
C LEU A 95 23.93 28.66 -52.30
N THR A 96 24.43 28.25 -53.46
CA THR A 96 24.71 29.19 -54.57
C THR A 96 23.84 28.85 -55.77
N ILE A 97 23.00 29.80 -56.19
CA ILE A 97 22.15 29.67 -57.38
C ILE A 97 22.66 30.56 -58.51
N THR A 98 22.33 30.22 -59.75
CA THR A 98 22.50 31.10 -60.91
C THR A 98 21.12 31.49 -61.40
N LEU A 99 20.82 32.80 -61.37
CA LEU A 99 19.48 33.30 -61.66
C LEU A 99 19.26 33.44 -63.16
N ASN A 100 18.49 32.52 -63.74
CA ASN A 100 18.09 32.51 -65.17
C ASN A 100 16.57 32.65 -65.36
N GLU A 101 15.81 32.71 -64.27
CA GLU A 101 14.37 32.96 -64.23
C GLU A 101 13.98 33.53 -62.87
N ASP A 102 12.76 34.04 -62.72
CA ASP A 102 12.24 34.47 -61.42
C ASP A 102 12.18 33.28 -60.46
N GLN A 103 12.76 33.43 -59.27
CA GLN A 103 12.86 32.35 -58.29
C GLN A 103 12.42 32.80 -56.90
N THR A 104 11.68 31.94 -56.22
CA THR A 104 11.35 32.11 -54.79
C THR A 104 11.96 30.96 -54.02
N LEU A 105 12.69 31.30 -52.95
CA LEU A 105 13.29 30.34 -52.04
C LEU A 105 12.78 30.58 -50.62
N ASN A 106 12.54 29.52 -49.87
CA ASN A 106 12.16 29.61 -48.47
C ASN A 106 13.07 28.72 -47.62
N ALA A 107 13.79 29.32 -46.66
CA ALA A 107 14.62 28.57 -45.71
C ALA A 107 13.74 27.95 -44.63
N LEU A 108 13.84 26.62 -44.48
CA LEU A 108 13.09 25.85 -43.50
C LEU A 108 13.96 25.60 -42.26
N PHE A 109 13.38 25.86 -41.10
CA PHE A 109 13.97 25.61 -39.80
C PHE A 109 13.02 24.78 -38.94
N SER A 110 13.55 24.06 -37.96
CA SER A 110 12.75 23.33 -36.98
C SER A 110 13.38 23.39 -35.60
N PRO A 111 12.58 23.42 -34.52
CA PRO A 111 13.12 23.42 -33.16
C PRO A 111 13.95 22.17 -32.91
N VAL A 112 15.11 22.33 -32.28
CA VAL A 112 15.93 21.23 -31.76
C VAL A 112 15.37 20.84 -30.40
N VAL A 113 14.83 19.62 -30.30
CA VAL A 113 14.34 19.06 -29.04
C VAL A 113 15.34 18.09 -28.44
N SER A 114 15.80 18.37 -27.22
CA SER A 114 16.59 17.44 -26.43
C SER A 114 15.67 16.38 -25.81
N LEU A 115 15.98 15.10 -26.01
CA LEU A 115 15.24 13.99 -25.41
C LEU A 115 16.12 13.26 -24.39
N PHE A 116 15.55 12.93 -23.24
CA PHE A 116 16.19 12.13 -22.20
C PHE A 116 15.33 10.94 -21.83
N THR A 117 15.99 9.81 -21.57
CA THR A 117 15.33 8.58 -21.12
C THR A 117 15.46 8.43 -19.61
N ILE A 118 14.34 8.13 -18.96
CA ILE A 118 14.27 7.71 -17.57
C ILE A 118 13.85 6.25 -17.49
N THR A 119 14.51 5.48 -16.64
CA THR A 119 14.14 4.08 -16.32
C THR A 119 13.87 3.99 -14.83
N VAL A 120 12.73 3.41 -14.46
CA VAL A 120 12.30 3.29 -13.07
C VAL A 120 11.95 1.84 -12.79
N THR A 121 12.46 1.32 -11.68
CA THR A 121 12.22 -0.06 -11.24
C THR A 121 11.83 -0.10 -9.76
N ALA A 122 11.21 -1.20 -9.34
CA ALA A 122 10.92 -1.50 -7.94
C ALA A 122 11.73 -2.75 -7.54
N ALA A 123 12.29 -2.74 -6.33
CA ALA A 123 12.72 -3.95 -5.65
C ALA A 123 11.51 -4.79 -5.21
N GLU A 124 11.76 -5.98 -4.66
CA GLU A 124 10.72 -6.81 -4.02
C GLU A 124 10.02 -6.05 -2.89
N GLY A 125 8.73 -6.32 -2.67
CA GLY A 125 7.97 -5.69 -1.58
C GLY A 125 7.27 -4.38 -1.96
N GLY A 126 7.21 -4.02 -3.25
CA GLY A 126 6.53 -2.81 -3.67
C GLY A 126 6.42 -2.64 -5.18
N SER A 127 5.89 -1.48 -5.56
CA SER A 127 5.69 -1.10 -6.96
C SER A 127 5.99 0.38 -7.19
N VAL A 128 6.16 0.76 -8.45
CA VAL A 128 6.34 2.15 -8.89
C VAL A 128 5.24 2.54 -9.88
N SER A 129 4.86 3.83 -9.88
CA SER A 129 3.76 4.35 -10.72
C SER A 129 4.04 4.28 -12.23
N THR A 130 5.31 4.16 -12.63
CA THR A 130 5.74 4.07 -14.03
C THR A 130 7.07 3.32 -14.14
N ALA A 131 7.33 2.70 -15.29
CA ALA A 131 8.64 2.14 -15.63
C ALA A 131 9.60 3.18 -16.24
N GLY A 132 9.12 4.42 -16.43
CA GLY A 132 9.83 5.48 -17.12
C GLY A 132 9.47 5.58 -18.60
N GLY A 133 10.34 6.23 -19.38
CA GLY A 133 10.10 6.56 -20.79
C GLY A 133 11.12 7.57 -21.33
N THR A 134 10.90 8.04 -22.56
CA THR A 134 11.68 9.12 -23.17
C THR A 134 10.85 10.39 -23.20
N PHE A 135 11.41 11.49 -22.72
CA PHE A 135 10.73 12.77 -22.57
C PHE A 135 11.62 13.92 -23.04
N GLU A 136 11.01 15.05 -23.38
CA GLU A 136 11.74 16.28 -23.68
C GLU A 136 12.44 16.83 -22.43
N GLU A 137 13.59 17.46 -22.62
CA GLU A 137 14.29 18.22 -21.59
C GLU A 137 13.35 19.26 -20.95
N GLY A 138 13.44 19.40 -19.63
CA GLY A 138 12.57 20.27 -18.84
C GLY A 138 11.22 19.66 -18.47
N THR A 139 10.86 18.48 -18.99
CA THR A 139 9.62 17.78 -18.58
C THR A 139 9.65 17.50 -17.09
N GLU A 140 8.58 17.86 -16.39
CA GLU A 140 8.35 17.49 -14.99
C GLU A 140 7.64 16.14 -14.91
N ILE A 141 8.20 15.21 -14.14
CA ILE A 141 7.69 13.86 -13.97
C ILE A 141 7.49 13.59 -12.47
N GLU A 142 6.32 13.06 -12.13
CA GLU A 142 6.01 12.57 -10.79
C GLU A 142 6.11 11.04 -10.76
N ILE A 143 6.86 10.50 -9.79
CA ILE A 143 7.07 9.07 -9.61
C ILE A 143 6.76 8.72 -8.17
N THR A 144 5.88 7.74 -7.96
CA THR A 144 5.48 7.30 -6.62
C THR A 144 5.82 5.82 -6.44
N ALA A 145 6.50 5.50 -5.34
CA ALA A 145 6.70 4.15 -4.84
C ALA A 145 5.58 3.77 -3.87
N THR A 146 4.98 2.61 -4.06
CA THR A 146 3.92 2.06 -3.20
C THR A 146 4.40 0.74 -2.60
N PRO A 147 4.63 0.67 -1.27
CA PRO A 147 4.92 -0.59 -0.59
C PRO A 147 3.75 -1.57 -0.67
N GLU A 148 4.05 -2.85 -0.76
CA GLU A 148 3.07 -3.93 -0.58
C GLU A 148 2.81 -4.20 0.90
N GLN A 149 1.79 -5.00 1.21
CA GLN A 149 1.47 -5.38 2.58
C GLN A 149 2.66 -6.13 3.20
N GLY A 150 3.07 -5.72 4.40
CA GLY A 150 4.20 -6.32 5.12
C GLY A 150 5.55 -5.69 4.77
N TYR A 151 5.58 -4.66 3.93
CA TYR A 151 6.80 -3.93 3.57
C TYR A 151 6.66 -2.43 3.85
N GLU A 152 7.79 -1.77 4.04
CA GLU A 152 7.91 -0.31 4.09
C GLU A 152 8.91 0.19 3.05
N PHE A 153 8.73 1.44 2.63
CA PHE A 153 9.65 2.09 1.68
C PHE A 153 10.93 2.51 2.38
N SER A 154 12.09 2.08 1.87
CA SER A 154 13.39 2.38 2.48
C SER A 154 14.22 3.42 1.73
N GLY A 155 13.85 3.78 0.50
CA GLY A 155 14.50 4.87 -0.25
C GLY A 155 14.59 4.62 -1.75
N TRP A 156 15.13 5.60 -2.46
CA TRP A 156 15.41 5.54 -3.88
C TRP A 156 16.92 5.43 -4.16
N VAL A 157 17.31 4.44 -4.96
CA VAL A 157 18.63 4.44 -5.59
C VAL A 157 18.61 5.36 -6.81
N GLY A 158 19.68 6.14 -6.98
CA GLY A 158 19.91 7.01 -8.14
C GLY A 158 19.68 8.49 -7.87
N ASN A 159 18.92 8.83 -6.83
CA ASN A 159 18.79 10.21 -6.33
C ASN A 159 18.85 10.33 -4.80
N ASP A 160 19.05 9.22 -4.08
CA ASP A 160 19.19 9.14 -2.62
C ASP A 160 18.03 9.79 -1.82
N SER A 161 16.85 9.86 -2.43
CA SER A 161 15.66 10.39 -1.76
C SER A 161 15.04 9.38 -0.81
N VAL A 162 14.51 9.88 0.31
CA VAL A 162 13.75 9.10 1.31
C VAL A 162 12.24 9.33 1.22
N GLU A 163 11.79 10.19 0.31
CA GLU A 163 10.37 10.45 0.07
C GLU A 163 9.81 9.39 -0.88
N THR A 164 8.61 8.87 -0.58
CA THR A 164 7.92 7.89 -1.42
C THR A 164 7.54 8.45 -2.78
N THR A 165 7.36 9.77 -2.88
CA THR A 165 7.02 10.48 -4.12
C THR A 165 8.14 11.43 -4.52
N LEU A 166 8.54 11.36 -5.79
CA LEU A 166 9.55 12.20 -6.40
C LEU A 166 8.91 13.13 -7.43
N SER A 167 9.33 14.39 -7.44
CA SER A 167 9.05 15.34 -8.52
C SER A 167 10.38 15.70 -9.19
N ILE A 168 10.57 15.30 -10.45
CA ILE A 168 11.84 15.42 -11.17
C ILE A 168 11.64 16.29 -12.41
N THR A 169 12.42 17.36 -12.55
CA THR A 169 12.57 18.09 -13.81
C THR A 169 13.72 17.48 -14.60
N LEU A 170 13.41 16.92 -15.77
CA LEU A 170 14.35 16.12 -16.54
C LEU A 170 15.41 17.00 -17.22
N SER A 171 16.66 16.88 -16.79
CA SER A 171 17.81 17.61 -17.37
C SER A 171 18.92 16.67 -17.87
N SER A 172 18.75 15.36 -17.66
CA SER A 172 19.65 14.29 -18.13
C SER A 172 18.95 12.94 -18.02
N ALA A 173 19.54 11.89 -18.61
CA ALA A 173 19.04 10.53 -18.46
C ALA A 173 19.19 10.03 -17.00
N LEU A 174 18.20 9.30 -16.51
CA LEU A 174 18.11 8.85 -15.11
C LEU A 174 17.73 7.37 -15.01
N THR A 175 18.29 6.68 -14.03
CA THR A 175 17.86 5.33 -13.63
C THR A 175 17.59 5.34 -12.15
N LEU A 176 16.36 4.97 -11.78
CA LEU A 176 15.87 4.94 -10.41
C LEU A 176 15.41 3.55 -10.02
N GLN A 177 15.66 3.17 -8.77
CA GLN A 177 15.11 1.96 -8.17
C GLN A 177 14.51 2.28 -6.81
N ALA A 178 13.22 2.01 -6.63
CA ALA A 178 12.58 2.07 -5.32
C ALA A 178 12.98 0.83 -4.50
N LEU A 179 13.41 1.05 -3.26
CA LEU A 179 13.75 0.01 -2.30
C LEU A 179 12.65 -0.12 -1.26
N PHE A 180 12.41 -1.36 -0.85
CA PHE A 180 11.45 -1.72 0.19
C PHE A 180 12.09 -2.72 1.14
N GLU A 181 11.70 -2.66 2.41
CA GLU A 181 12.17 -3.54 3.48
C GLU A 181 10.97 -4.23 4.14
N GLU A 182 11.13 -5.50 4.52
CA GLU A 182 10.10 -6.22 5.27
C GLU A 182 9.92 -5.59 6.64
N ILE A 183 8.66 -5.33 7.00
CA ILE A 183 8.31 -4.86 8.33
C ILE A 183 8.39 -6.06 9.26
N GLN A 184 9.34 -6.03 10.21
CA GLN A 184 9.39 -7.03 11.26
C GLN A 184 8.10 -6.99 12.08
N THR A 185 7.44 -8.12 12.25
CA THR A 185 6.27 -8.27 13.12
C THR A 185 6.58 -9.12 14.34
N TYR A 186 5.80 -8.90 15.40
CA TYR A 186 5.79 -9.70 16.62
C TYR A 186 4.36 -10.07 17.01
N THR A 187 4.20 -11.23 17.63
CA THR A 187 2.90 -11.75 18.08
C THR A 187 2.64 -11.36 19.53
N LEU A 188 1.51 -10.70 19.78
CA LEU A 188 0.94 -10.55 21.11
C LEU A 188 -0.16 -11.60 21.30
N THR A 189 -0.08 -12.38 22.37
CA THR A 189 -1.16 -13.29 22.79
C THR A 189 -1.66 -12.86 24.16
N VAL A 190 -2.96 -12.57 24.28
CA VAL A 190 -3.59 -12.24 25.56
C VAL A 190 -4.60 -13.32 25.91
N SER A 191 -4.26 -14.13 26.90
CA SER A 191 -5.16 -15.19 27.39
C SER A 191 -6.27 -14.58 28.23
N SER A 192 -7.50 -15.07 28.10
CA SER A 192 -8.57 -14.79 29.05
C SER A 192 -8.66 -15.90 30.09
N VAL A 193 -8.77 -15.54 31.36
CA VAL A 193 -9.00 -16.49 32.48
C VAL A 193 -10.34 -16.23 33.16
N LEU A 194 -10.78 -17.14 34.03
CA LEU A 194 -11.99 -17.00 34.83
C LEU A 194 -11.92 -15.73 35.70
N GLY A 195 -13.04 -15.00 35.84
CA GLY A 195 -13.15 -13.84 36.73
C GLY A 195 -13.04 -12.49 36.04
N GLY A 196 -12.89 -12.46 34.70
CA GLY A 196 -12.86 -11.22 33.94
C GLY A 196 -12.74 -11.43 32.44
N SER A 197 -12.65 -10.32 31.72
CA SER A 197 -12.41 -10.28 30.27
C SER A 197 -11.27 -9.31 29.92
N VAL A 198 -10.81 -9.37 28.68
CA VAL A 198 -9.78 -8.47 28.14
C VAL A 198 -10.30 -7.75 26.91
N SER A 199 -9.81 -6.53 26.67
CA SER A 199 -10.22 -5.71 25.52
C SER A 199 -9.78 -6.27 24.15
N THR A 200 -8.77 -7.14 24.12
CA THR A 200 -8.26 -7.81 22.92
C THR A 200 -7.59 -9.14 23.29
N GLN A 201 -7.62 -10.12 22.39
CA GLN A 201 -6.86 -11.37 22.51
C GLN A 201 -5.44 -11.27 21.93
N GLY A 202 -5.06 -10.09 21.41
CA GLY A 202 -3.79 -9.86 20.75
C GLY A 202 -3.87 -9.99 19.22
N GLY A 203 -2.75 -10.36 18.59
CA GLY A 203 -2.55 -10.40 17.14
C GLY A 203 -1.08 -10.20 16.74
N GLU A 204 -0.82 -10.11 15.43
CA GLU A 204 0.48 -9.71 14.89
C GLU A 204 0.56 -8.19 14.73
N PHE A 205 1.69 -7.62 15.12
CA PHE A 205 1.92 -6.18 15.09
C PHE A 205 3.32 -5.86 14.58
N PRO A 206 3.51 -4.78 13.79
CA PRO A 206 4.83 -4.26 13.46
C PRO A 206 5.68 -3.97 14.70
N GLU A 207 7.00 -4.13 14.59
CA GLU A 207 7.96 -3.74 15.60
C GLU A 207 7.76 -2.27 16.03
N GLY A 208 7.86 -2.01 17.33
CA GLY A 208 7.64 -0.70 17.92
C GLY A 208 6.16 -0.30 18.07
N THR A 209 5.20 -1.09 17.55
CA THR A 209 3.77 -0.83 17.77
C THR A 209 3.44 -0.86 19.25
N THR A 210 2.74 0.16 19.73
CA THR A 210 2.21 0.20 21.11
C THR A 210 0.78 -0.31 21.14
N VAL A 211 0.50 -1.35 21.91
CA VAL A 211 -0.83 -1.94 22.08
C VAL A 211 -1.34 -1.67 23.49
N SER A 212 -2.57 -1.14 23.60
CA SER A 212 -3.24 -0.92 24.88
C SER A 212 -4.21 -2.06 25.18
N ILE A 213 -4.07 -2.69 26.35
CA ILE A 213 -4.90 -3.80 26.80
C ILE A 213 -5.51 -3.45 28.15
N THR A 214 -6.81 -3.67 28.29
CA THR A 214 -7.55 -3.45 29.53
C THR A 214 -8.16 -4.76 30.01
N ALA A 215 -7.88 -5.13 31.26
CA ALA A 215 -8.56 -6.17 32.00
C ALA A 215 -9.83 -5.60 32.64
N MET A 216 -10.92 -6.35 32.51
CA MET A 216 -12.25 -5.99 32.98
C MET A 216 -12.73 -7.11 33.94
N PRO A 217 -12.53 -6.95 35.26
CA PRO A 217 -13.06 -7.90 36.24
C PRO A 217 -14.57 -8.06 36.12
N GLU A 218 -15.04 -9.31 36.25
CA GLU A 218 -16.47 -9.59 36.40
C GLU A 218 -16.94 -9.31 37.84
N GLU A 219 -18.25 -9.23 38.05
CA GLU A 219 -18.82 -9.03 39.37
C GLU A 219 -18.36 -10.12 40.35
N GLY A 220 -17.93 -9.71 41.55
CA GLY A 220 -17.39 -10.62 42.56
C GLY A 220 -15.90 -10.94 42.39
N TYR A 221 -15.22 -10.35 41.41
CA TYR A 221 -13.76 -10.48 41.23
C TYR A 221 -13.07 -9.12 41.29
N GLN A 222 -11.83 -9.12 41.75
CA GLN A 222 -10.89 -8.00 41.64
C GLN A 222 -9.73 -8.38 40.73
N PHE A 223 -9.16 -7.38 40.08
CA PHE A 223 -7.93 -7.53 39.31
C PHE A 223 -6.72 -7.50 40.24
N ASP A 224 -5.82 -8.47 40.13
CA ASP A 224 -4.60 -8.55 40.96
C ASP A 224 -3.32 -8.24 40.20
N GLY A 225 -3.36 -8.21 38.86
CA GLY A 225 -2.20 -7.90 38.03
C GLY A 225 -2.18 -8.65 36.71
N TRP A 226 -1.13 -8.41 35.93
CA TRP A 226 -0.85 -9.10 34.68
C TRP A 226 0.36 -10.03 34.87
N ASP A 227 0.18 -11.31 34.55
CA ASP A 227 1.30 -12.21 34.29
C ASP A 227 1.90 -11.89 32.91
N GLY A 228 3.24 -11.92 32.82
CA GLY A 228 4.01 -11.57 31.63
C GLY A 228 4.51 -10.12 31.56
N ASN A 229 3.99 -9.20 32.38
CA ASN A 229 4.58 -7.85 32.53
C ASN A 229 4.60 -7.28 33.96
N ASP A 230 4.10 -8.02 34.94
CA ASP A 230 4.07 -7.68 36.37
C ASP A 230 3.37 -6.34 36.73
N SER A 231 2.54 -5.81 35.84
CA SER A 231 1.77 -4.59 36.08
C SER A 231 0.57 -4.87 36.99
N LEU A 232 0.30 -3.94 37.91
CA LEU A 232 -0.89 -3.95 38.78
C LEU A 232 -2.01 -3.03 38.27
N GLU A 233 -1.78 -2.33 37.16
CA GLU A 233 -2.79 -1.48 36.53
C GLU A 233 -3.70 -2.32 35.63
N THR A 234 -5.02 -2.09 35.73
CA THR A 234 -6.01 -2.78 34.90
C THR A 234 -5.84 -2.51 33.41
N THR A 235 -5.37 -1.31 33.05
CA THR A 235 -4.98 -0.95 31.69
C THR A 235 -3.46 -0.84 31.57
N ILE A 236 -2.89 -1.55 30.62
CA ILE A 236 -1.47 -1.55 30.30
C ILE A 236 -1.24 -1.12 28.86
N THR A 237 -0.06 -0.59 28.57
CA THR A 237 0.42 -0.36 27.21
C THR A 237 1.74 -1.08 27.04
N VAL A 238 1.81 -1.97 26.05
CA VAL A 238 3.02 -2.73 25.72
C VAL A 238 3.56 -2.29 24.37
N THR A 239 4.88 -2.22 24.24
CA THR A 239 5.55 -1.94 22.96
C THR A 239 6.07 -3.25 22.40
N MET A 240 5.66 -3.59 21.18
CA MET A 240 6.02 -4.84 20.54
C MET A 240 7.48 -4.81 20.09
N THR A 241 8.36 -5.40 20.88
CA THR A 241 9.81 -5.54 20.61
C THR A 241 10.26 -6.99 20.55
N SER A 242 9.35 -7.90 20.90
CA SER A 242 9.45 -9.35 20.78
C SER A 242 8.04 -9.93 20.84
N ASP A 243 7.89 -11.22 20.58
CA ASP A 243 6.67 -11.93 20.93
C ASP A 243 6.38 -11.79 22.43
N LEU A 244 5.12 -11.63 22.79
CA LEU A 244 4.68 -11.37 24.15
C LEU A 244 3.40 -12.14 24.48
N GLU A 245 3.40 -12.83 25.60
CA GLU A 245 2.23 -13.48 26.16
C GLU A 245 1.82 -12.79 27.46
N LEU A 246 0.54 -12.45 27.57
CA LEU A 246 -0.02 -11.79 28.75
C LEU A 246 -1.25 -12.54 29.26
N THR A 247 -1.38 -12.64 30.57
CA THR A 247 -2.56 -13.22 31.22
C THR A 247 -3.01 -12.31 32.36
N PRO A 248 -4.25 -11.79 32.37
CA PRO A 248 -4.77 -11.05 33.50
C PRO A 248 -5.01 -12.01 34.66
N LEU A 249 -4.78 -11.55 35.88
CA LEU A 249 -5.01 -12.29 37.10
C LEU A 249 -6.19 -11.66 37.85
N PHE A 250 -7.14 -12.50 38.24
CA PHE A 250 -8.30 -12.10 39.03
C PHE A 250 -8.46 -12.99 40.25
N THR A 251 -8.84 -12.39 41.38
CA THR A 251 -9.19 -13.09 42.63
C THR A 251 -10.60 -12.72 43.02
N VAL A 252 -11.32 -13.65 43.63
CA VAL A 252 -12.66 -13.40 44.17
C VAL A 252 -12.58 -12.37 45.29
N ILE A 253 -13.44 -11.34 45.22
CA ILE A 253 -13.62 -10.39 46.32
C ILE A 253 -14.35 -11.13 47.45
N VAL A 254 -13.64 -11.42 48.53
CA VAL A 254 -14.24 -11.94 49.76
C VAL A 254 -14.61 -10.73 50.62
N SER A 255 -15.92 -10.47 50.80
CA SER A 255 -16.36 -9.39 51.67
C SER A 255 -16.04 -9.74 53.13
N GLU A 256 -15.05 -9.08 53.72
CA GLU A 256 -14.80 -9.11 55.17
C GLU A 256 -15.85 -8.27 55.90
N GLU A 257 -17.10 -8.74 55.96
CA GLU A 257 -18.03 -8.32 57.01
C GLU A 257 -18.12 -9.42 58.07
N ASP A 258 -17.62 -9.04 59.25
CA ASP A 258 -17.83 -9.60 60.60
C ASP A 258 -16.70 -10.46 61.20
N ASN A 259 -15.74 -9.75 61.80
CA ASN A 259 -14.78 -10.29 62.75
C ASN A 259 -15.45 -10.39 64.15
N SER A 260 -16.21 -11.46 64.36
CA SER A 260 -16.73 -11.88 65.67
C SER A 260 -16.50 -13.39 65.83
N PRO A 261 -16.00 -13.89 66.98
CA PRO A 261 -15.68 -15.30 67.13
C PRO A 261 -16.95 -16.10 67.44
N GLU A 262 -17.77 -16.32 66.43
CA GLU A 262 -18.75 -17.41 66.44
C GLU A 262 -18.41 -18.40 65.33
N VAL A 263 -18.44 -19.67 65.69
CA VAL A 263 -18.18 -20.82 64.83
C VAL A 263 -19.11 -20.76 63.61
N SER A 264 -18.62 -20.26 62.47
CA SER A 264 -19.38 -20.24 61.22
C SER A 264 -19.01 -21.44 60.35
N ASP A 265 -19.87 -22.44 60.49
CA ASP A 265 -20.14 -23.49 59.51
C ASP A 265 -20.62 -22.81 58.20
N SER A 266 -19.69 -22.31 57.39
CA SER A 266 -20.01 -21.88 56.03
C SER A 266 -20.35 -23.14 55.24
N GLY A 267 -21.62 -23.32 54.91
CA GLY A 267 -22.09 -24.45 54.11
C GLY A 267 -21.36 -24.57 52.77
N PRO A 268 -21.62 -25.67 52.02
CA PRO A 268 -20.89 -26.00 50.80
C PRO A 268 -20.91 -24.89 49.76
N VAL A 269 -19.75 -24.58 49.16
CA VAL A 269 -19.62 -23.58 48.09
C VAL A 269 -20.01 -24.21 46.75
N TYR A 270 -20.93 -23.60 46.02
CA TYR A 270 -21.38 -24.12 44.72
C TYR A 270 -20.69 -23.42 43.56
N TRP A 271 -20.36 -24.17 42.50
CA TRP A 271 -19.82 -23.66 41.24
C TRP A 271 -20.72 -22.55 40.66
N GLN A 272 -20.16 -21.56 39.95
CA GLN A 272 -20.96 -20.44 39.39
C GLN A 272 -20.78 -20.24 37.88
N GLY A 273 -20.12 -21.18 37.19
CA GLY A 273 -19.95 -21.13 35.74
C GLY A 273 -21.23 -21.51 34.98
N THR A 274 -21.32 -21.06 33.72
CA THR A 274 -22.45 -21.36 32.83
C THR A 274 -22.62 -22.88 32.61
N THR A 275 -23.87 -23.28 32.36
CA THR A 275 -24.18 -24.66 31.98
C THR A 275 -23.41 -25.04 30.71
N LEU A 276 -22.67 -26.13 30.77
CA LEU A 276 -21.81 -26.61 29.69
C LEU A 276 -22.16 -28.06 29.32
N SER A 277 -22.31 -28.30 28.02
CA SER A 277 -22.41 -29.64 27.44
C SER A 277 -21.05 -30.03 26.87
N PHE A 278 -20.37 -30.97 27.51
CA PHE A 278 -19.08 -31.48 27.06
C PHE A 278 -19.25 -32.78 26.26
N VAL A 279 -18.55 -32.89 25.12
CA VAL A 279 -18.51 -34.11 24.31
C VAL A 279 -17.07 -34.40 23.91
N LYS A 280 -16.63 -35.63 24.21
CA LYS A 280 -15.43 -36.21 23.62
C LYS A 280 -15.83 -37.37 22.71
N GLU A 281 -15.48 -37.28 21.44
CA GLU A 281 -15.79 -38.30 20.44
C GLU A 281 -15.00 -39.60 20.62
N ASP A 282 -15.53 -40.68 20.04
CA ASP A 282 -14.87 -41.99 19.99
C ASP A 282 -13.50 -41.89 19.31
N ASN A 283 -12.47 -42.40 19.98
CA ASN A 283 -11.06 -42.42 19.55
C ASN A 283 -10.40 -41.04 19.41
N ALA A 284 -11.07 -39.95 19.78
CA ALA A 284 -10.45 -38.62 19.81
C ALA A 284 -9.23 -38.63 20.74
N ASP A 285 -8.20 -37.83 20.44
CA ASP A 285 -6.97 -37.79 21.22
C ASP A 285 -7.20 -37.09 22.57
N PRO A 286 -7.07 -37.79 23.72
CA PRO A 286 -7.31 -37.20 25.03
C PRO A 286 -6.26 -36.15 25.46
N THR A 287 -5.13 -36.02 24.77
CA THR A 287 -4.11 -35.00 25.11
C THR A 287 -4.42 -33.63 24.52
N VAL A 288 -5.34 -33.55 23.56
CA VAL A 288 -5.76 -32.30 22.92
C VAL A 288 -6.79 -31.59 23.79
N GLU A 289 -6.64 -30.27 23.96
CA GLU A 289 -7.48 -29.44 24.84
C GLU A 289 -8.98 -29.56 24.55
N ILE A 290 -9.41 -29.58 23.28
CA ILE A 290 -10.83 -29.71 22.93
C ILE A 290 -11.47 -31.01 23.44
N ASN A 291 -10.66 -32.02 23.76
CA ASN A 291 -11.09 -33.31 24.29
C ASN A 291 -10.95 -33.40 25.82
N GLN A 292 -10.79 -32.26 26.51
CA GLN A 292 -10.67 -32.14 27.96
C GLN A 292 -11.63 -31.06 28.47
N ASP A 293 -12.45 -31.35 29.48
CA ASP A 293 -13.19 -30.30 30.18
C ASP A 293 -12.32 -29.76 31.31
N ARG A 294 -11.77 -28.56 31.13
CA ARG A 294 -10.87 -27.90 32.08
C ARG A 294 -11.70 -27.15 33.12
N LEU A 295 -12.12 -27.87 34.17
CA LEU A 295 -12.91 -27.32 35.27
C LEU A 295 -12.14 -26.26 36.04
N THR A 296 -10.86 -26.51 36.35
CA THR A 296 -9.97 -25.52 36.97
C THR A 296 -8.57 -25.66 36.38
N SER A 297 -7.63 -24.78 36.75
CA SER A 297 -6.21 -24.93 36.37
C SER A 297 -5.59 -26.26 36.82
N THR A 298 -6.22 -26.95 37.78
CA THR A 298 -5.71 -28.22 38.33
C THR A 298 -6.62 -29.43 38.10
N VAL A 299 -7.81 -29.27 37.50
CA VAL A 299 -8.77 -30.36 37.25
C VAL A 299 -9.28 -30.33 35.81
N TRP A 300 -8.75 -31.24 34.98
CA TRP A 300 -9.13 -31.38 33.56
C TRP A 300 -9.71 -32.77 33.30
N ILE A 301 -11.03 -32.87 33.09
CA ILE A 301 -11.69 -34.17 32.96
C ILE A 301 -11.60 -34.68 31.52
N THR A 302 -11.00 -35.85 31.33
CA THR A 302 -11.02 -36.56 30.05
C THR A 302 -11.02 -38.09 30.25
N ARG A 303 -11.00 -38.85 29.14
CA ARG A 303 -10.99 -40.31 29.13
C ARG A 303 -10.15 -40.86 27.98
N GLY A 304 -9.30 -41.84 28.29
CA GLY A 304 -8.41 -42.46 27.32
C GLY A 304 -9.07 -43.52 26.44
N ASN A 305 -8.44 -43.79 25.30
CA ASN A 305 -8.87 -44.77 24.29
C ASN A 305 -8.41 -46.21 24.63
N GLY A 306 -7.97 -46.45 25.87
CA GLY A 306 -7.68 -47.79 26.41
C GLY A 306 -8.88 -48.45 27.10
N GLY A 307 -10.01 -47.73 27.20
CA GLY A 307 -11.09 -48.04 28.13
C GLY A 307 -10.79 -47.53 29.54
N GLY A 308 -11.51 -48.02 30.55
CA GLY A 308 -11.36 -47.52 31.93
C GLY A 308 -12.33 -46.40 32.26
N GLN A 309 -11.95 -45.53 33.21
CA GLN A 309 -12.75 -44.41 33.73
C GLN A 309 -12.22 -43.06 33.25
N ILE A 310 -12.88 -41.98 33.63
CA ILE A 310 -12.37 -40.61 33.44
C ILE A 310 -11.17 -40.35 34.36
N TYR A 311 -10.29 -39.43 33.97
CA TYR A 311 -9.14 -39.01 34.76
C TYR A 311 -8.89 -37.51 34.64
N ASN A 312 -8.04 -37.00 35.53
CA ASN A 312 -7.63 -35.61 35.55
C ASN A 312 -6.35 -35.44 34.70
N ALA A 313 -6.47 -34.89 33.51
CA ALA A 313 -5.37 -34.68 32.56
C ALA A 313 -4.36 -33.61 33.01
N ALA A 314 -4.71 -32.75 33.97
CA ALA A 314 -3.78 -31.75 34.50
C ALA A 314 -2.62 -32.40 35.29
N VAL A 315 -2.85 -33.60 35.85
CA VAL A 315 -1.91 -34.25 36.79
C VAL A 315 -1.66 -35.73 36.48
N SER A 316 -2.26 -36.28 35.42
CA SER A 316 -2.14 -37.70 35.07
C SER A 316 -2.34 -37.93 33.58
N GLU A 317 -1.57 -38.82 32.99
CA GLU A 317 -1.70 -39.19 31.57
C GLU A 317 -2.73 -40.30 31.32
N ASN A 318 -3.07 -41.08 32.35
CA ASN A 318 -3.92 -42.26 32.25
C ASN A 318 -4.84 -42.40 33.46
N ALA A 319 -5.94 -43.13 33.27
CA ALA A 319 -6.88 -43.41 34.35
C ALA A 319 -6.39 -44.51 35.29
N ASP A 320 -6.33 -44.18 36.58
CA ASP A 320 -6.21 -45.13 37.68
C ASP A 320 -7.59 -45.60 38.16
N LYS A 321 -7.70 -46.87 38.57
CA LYS A 321 -8.99 -47.45 38.99
C LYS A 321 -9.43 -47.01 40.38
N VAL A 322 -8.52 -46.55 41.22
CA VAL A 322 -8.79 -46.25 42.62
C VAL A 322 -9.03 -44.77 42.80
N ASN A 323 -8.15 -43.92 42.26
CA ASN A 323 -8.07 -42.50 42.62
C ASN A 323 -8.48 -41.54 41.50
N SER A 324 -8.72 -42.01 40.26
CA SER A 324 -9.08 -41.09 39.17
C SER A 324 -10.57 -40.71 39.17
N PRO A 325 -10.94 -39.45 38.87
CA PRO A 325 -10.03 -38.31 38.65
C PRO A 325 -9.39 -37.76 39.93
N VAL A 326 -8.08 -37.53 39.92
CA VAL A 326 -7.34 -36.98 41.06
C VAL A 326 -7.79 -35.55 41.34
N GLY A 327 -7.90 -35.18 42.62
CA GLY A 327 -8.39 -33.86 43.05
C GLY A 327 -9.91 -33.71 43.05
N THR A 328 -10.64 -34.82 42.83
CA THR A 328 -12.11 -34.82 42.82
C THR A 328 -12.64 -35.95 43.69
N GLU A 329 -13.79 -35.71 44.32
CA GLU A 329 -14.62 -36.76 44.89
C GLU A 329 -16.07 -36.60 44.42
N TRP A 330 -16.81 -37.70 44.41
CA TRP A 330 -18.06 -37.83 43.68
C TRP A 330 -19.12 -38.47 44.57
N ALA A 331 -20.34 -37.95 44.49
CA ALA A 331 -21.53 -38.54 45.08
C ALA A 331 -22.66 -38.66 44.04
N ILE A 332 -23.54 -39.65 44.20
CA ILE A 332 -24.80 -39.71 43.44
C ILE A 332 -25.84 -38.91 44.23
N GLY A 333 -26.39 -37.85 43.64
CA GLY A 333 -27.30 -36.93 44.30
C GLY A 333 -27.46 -35.61 43.55
N THR A 334 -28.01 -34.61 44.21
CA THR A 334 -28.16 -33.23 43.71
C THR A 334 -27.49 -32.26 44.68
N LEU A 335 -27.29 -31.02 44.22
CA LEU A 335 -26.67 -29.97 45.05
C LEU A 335 -27.52 -29.59 46.27
N ASP A 336 -28.83 -29.85 46.26
CA ASP A 336 -29.73 -29.58 47.39
C ASP A 336 -29.41 -30.44 48.63
N ASP A 337 -28.76 -31.59 48.45
CA ASP A 337 -28.59 -32.61 49.48
C ASP A 337 -27.12 -32.78 49.93
N VAL A 338 -26.20 -31.88 49.54
CA VAL A 338 -24.73 -32.06 49.67
C VAL A 338 -24.28 -32.48 51.07
N SER A 339 -24.86 -31.89 52.12
CA SER A 339 -24.52 -32.20 53.52
C SER A 339 -24.82 -33.64 53.94
N SER A 340 -25.66 -34.35 53.19
CA SER A 340 -26.05 -35.75 53.43
C SER A 340 -25.40 -36.74 52.46
N LEU A 341 -24.71 -36.25 51.43
CA LEU A 341 -24.09 -37.08 50.40
C LEU A 341 -22.81 -37.73 50.90
N SER A 342 -22.58 -38.98 50.47
CA SER A 342 -21.33 -39.69 50.71
C SER A 342 -20.43 -39.54 49.49
N PHE A 343 -19.36 -38.76 49.66
CA PHE A 343 -18.36 -38.55 48.62
C PHE A 343 -17.27 -39.62 48.64
N GLY A 344 -16.79 -39.97 47.44
CA GLY A 344 -15.68 -40.89 47.28
C GLY A 344 -15.18 -40.93 45.83
N PRO A 345 -14.22 -41.82 45.52
CA PRO A 345 -13.66 -41.88 44.17
C PRO A 345 -14.71 -42.26 43.12
N PHE A 346 -14.64 -41.62 41.95
CA PHE A 346 -15.63 -41.76 40.87
C PHE A 346 -16.09 -43.20 40.62
N ARG A 347 -15.15 -44.13 40.41
CA ARG A 347 -15.49 -45.54 40.12
C ARG A 347 -16.21 -46.22 41.29
N ALA A 348 -15.82 -45.93 42.53
CA ALA A 348 -16.47 -46.51 43.71
C ALA A 348 -17.91 -46.00 43.80
N THR A 349 -18.11 -44.69 43.61
CA THR A 349 -19.41 -44.02 43.62
C THR A 349 -20.36 -44.58 42.55
N VAL A 350 -19.89 -44.75 41.31
CA VAL A 350 -20.77 -45.17 40.20
C VAL A 350 -20.79 -46.67 39.96
N SER A 351 -20.08 -47.46 40.78
CA SER A 351 -19.81 -48.91 40.67
C SER A 351 -19.03 -49.35 39.42
N LYS A 352 -19.53 -49.02 38.23
CA LYS A 352 -18.86 -49.21 36.94
C LYS A 352 -19.04 -47.93 36.15
N PRO A 353 -17.96 -47.35 35.58
CA PRO A 353 -18.04 -46.09 34.85
C PRO A 353 -19.14 -46.04 33.80
N LYS A 354 -19.35 -47.12 33.02
CA LYS A 354 -20.42 -47.20 32.01
C LYS A 354 -21.86 -47.10 32.53
N ASN A 355 -22.07 -47.29 33.84
CA ASN A 355 -23.39 -47.22 34.47
C ASN A 355 -23.72 -45.80 34.96
N VAL A 356 -22.87 -44.82 34.66
CA VAL A 356 -23.02 -43.44 35.13
C VAL A 356 -24.05 -42.65 34.34
N VAL A 357 -24.31 -43.05 33.08
CA VAL A 357 -25.20 -42.34 32.17
C VAL A 357 -26.60 -42.20 32.78
N GLY A 358 -27.12 -40.97 32.78
CA GLY A 358 -28.44 -40.62 33.30
C GLY A 358 -28.51 -40.39 34.82
N LYS A 359 -27.43 -40.60 35.56
CA LYS A 359 -27.38 -40.30 37.01
C LYS A 359 -26.98 -38.85 37.25
N ASN A 360 -27.64 -38.20 38.21
CA ASN A 360 -27.19 -36.92 38.75
C ASN A 360 -26.03 -37.20 39.71
N LEU A 361 -24.93 -36.48 39.51
CA LEU A 361 -23.77 -36.53 40.38
C LEU A 361 -23.51 -35.15 40.94
N VAL A 362 -23.02 -35.13 42.16
CA VAL A 362 -22.30 -33.98 42.70
C VAL A 362 -20.82 -34.31 42.65
N VAL A 363 -20.05 -33.41 42.05
CA VAL A 363 -18.59 -33.42 42.07
C VAL A 363 -18.15 -32.40 43.09
N HIS A 364 -17.24 -32.80 43.98
CA HIS A 364 -16.55 -31.90 44.88
C HIS A 364 -15.09 -31.77 44.40
N LEU A 365 -14.70 -30.54 44.08
CA LEU A 365 -13.34 -30.16 43.73
C LEU A 365 -12.56 -29.88 45.02
N ILE A 366 -11.81 -30.88 45.49
CA ILE A 366 -11.26 -30.94 46.85
C ILE A 366 -10.37 -29.74 47.19
N LYS A 367 -9.57 -29.27 46.22
CA LYS A 367 -8.63 -28.17 46.45
C LYS A 367 -9.37 -26.84 46.65
N ASP A 368 -10.44 -26.65 45.89
CA ASP A 368 -11.17 -25.38 45.81
C ASP A 368 -12.40 -25.36 46.74
N ASP A 369 -12.73 -26.52 47.35
CA ASP A 369 -13.93 -26.78 48.17
C ASP A 369 -15.25 -26.40 47.47
N VAL A 370 -15.30 -26.67 46.15
CA VAL A 370 -16.44 -26.30 45.28
C VAL A 370 -17.22 -27.54 44.85
N TYR A 371 -18.55 -27.44 44.93
CA TYR A 371 -19.51 -28.47 44.53
C TYR A 371 -20.21 -28.09 43.21
N LEU A 372 -20.27 -29.01 42.25
CA LEU A 372 -20.99 -28.83 40.98
C LEU A 372 -21.85 -30.03 40.61
N SER A 373 -22.95 -29.76 39.90
CA SER A 373 -23.81 -30.81 39.34
C SER A 373 -23.24 -31.28 38.02
N LEU A 374 -23.19 -32.60 37.82
CA LEU A 374 -22.76 -33.21 36.58
C LEU A 374 -23.62 -34.43 36.25
N LYS A 375 -24.13 -34.47 35.02
CA LYS A 375 -24.96 -35.57 34.51
C LYS A 375 -24.40 -36.10 33.20
N PHE A 376 -23.90 -37.34 33.22
CA PHE A 376 -23.41 -38.00 32.01
C PHE A 376 -24.56 -38.32 31.05
N THR A 377 -24.41 -37.90 29.80
CA THR A 377 -25.38 -38.10 28.72
C THR A 377 -24.97 -39.26 27.80
N SER A 378 -23.68 -39.59 27.72
CA SER A 378 -23.20 -40.77 26.98
C SER A 378 -21.94 -41.40 27.58
N TRP A 379 -21.74 -42.68 27.29
CA TRP A 379 -20.53 -43.41 27.64
C TRP A 379 -20.22 -44.52 26.64
N SER A 380 -19.16 -44.36 25.85
CA SER A 380 -18.81 -45.34 24.82
C SER A 380 -18.20 -46.61 25.39
N GLY A 381 -18.67 -47.74 24.86
CA GLY A 381 -18.12 -49.09 25.08
C GLY A 381 -16.87 -49.38 24.23
N GLY A 382 -16.35 -50.60 24.32
CA GLY A 382 -15.33 -51.10 23.37
C GLY A 382 -13.98 -50.38 23.38
N LYS A 383 -13.57 -49.79 24.51
CA LYS A 383 -12.32 -49.04 24.68
C LYS A 383 -12.20 -47.75 23.84
N LYS A 384 -13.27 -47.25 23.24
CA LYS A 384 -13.20 -46.08 22.36
C LYS A 384 -13.00 -44.73 23.05
N GLY A 385 -13.08 -44.66 24.38
CA GLY A 385 -12.82 -43.43 25.14
C GLY A 385 -13.89 -42.34 25.05
N GLY A 386 -14.87 -42.43 24.14
CA GLY A 386 -15.93 -41.43 24.01
C GLY A 386 -16.84 -41.34 25.24
N PHE A 387 -17.27 -40.12 25.58
CA PHE A 387 -18.23 -39.82 26.62
C PHE A 387 -18.74 -38.38 26.48
N SER A 388 -19.87 -38.09 27.11
CA SER A 388 -20.40 -36.74 27.21
C SER A 388 -21.14 -36.54 28.53
N TYR A 389 -21.18 -35.30 28.99
CA TYR A 389 -21.98 -34.90 30.13
C TYR A 389 -22.44 -33.45 30.00
N GLU A 390 -23.44 -33.12 30.80
CA GLU A 390 -23.83 -31.75 31.08
C GLU A 390 -23.38 -31.43 32.51
N ARG A 391 -22.75 -30.27 32.70
CA ARG A 391 -22.47 -29.74 34.03
C ARG A 391 -23.12 -28.37 34.19
N SER A 392 -23.64 -28.13 35.39
CA SER A 392 -24.27 -26.87 35.74
C SER A 392 -24.20 -26.65 37.25
N THR A 393 -24.66 -25.49 37.66
CA THR A 393 -25.30 -25.30 38.96
C THR A 393 -26.79 -25.05 38.79
N PRO A 394 -27.61 -25.24 39.84
CA PRO A 394 -29.04 -24.93 39.80
C PRO A 394 -29.32 -23.47 39.45
#